data_AF-A0A261QBA5-F1
#
_entry.id   AF-A0A261QBA5-F1
#
_cell.length_a   1.000
_cell.length_b   1.000
_cell.length_c   1.000
_cell.angle_alpha   90.00
_cell.angle_beta   90.00
_cell.angle_gamma   90.00
#
_symmetry.space_group_name_H-M   'P 1'
#
loop_
_entity.id
_entity.type
_entity.pdbx_description
1 polymer ?
#
loop_
_entity_poly.entity_id
_entity_poly.type
_entity_poly.pdbx_seq_one_letter_code
_entity_poly.pdbx_strand_id
1 'polypeptide(L)'
;MIRLKNDPPPAQLDLSKQTELTDRFLTTNTDVWKAKFITEAVYKLSYNKCCFTECKLLEEGKYPEVEHFYPKSLYPLKVVEWDNLLPINGAVNKKRVIMI
;
A
#
# COMPACT_ATOMS: atom_id res chain seq x y z
N MET A 1 -13.35 7.52 -6.71
CA MET A 1 -12.77 6.39 -5.95
C MET A 1 -13.03 5.15 -6.78
N ILE A 2 -11.97 4.55 -7.33
CA ILE A 2 -12.11 3.37 -8.17
C ILE A 2 -12.55 2.17 -7.32
N ARG A 3 -13.39 1.31 -7.89
CA ARG A 3 -13.69 0.02 -7.28
C ARG A 3 -12.43 -0.87 -7.33
N LEU A 4 -11.91 -1.22 -6.17
CA LEU A 4 -10.83 -2.20 -6.03
C LEU A 4 -11.39 -3.61 -6.27
N LYS A 5 -10.56 -4.48 -6.83
CA LYS A 5 -10.85 -5.92 -6.88
C LYS A 5 -10.71 -6.51 -5.49
N ASN A 6 -11.56 -7.48 -5.16
CA ASN A 6 -11.37 -8.35 -4.00
C ASN A 6 -10.45 -9.53 -4.36
N ASP A 7 -9.27 -9.21 -4.91
CA ASP A 7 -8.29 -10.25 -5.18
C ASP A 7 -7.62 -10.65 -3.85
N PRO A 8 -7.36 -11.95 -3.61
CA PRO A 8 -6.66 -12.39 -2.41
C PRO A 8 -5.24 -11.82 -2.37
N PRO A 9 -4.62 -11.73 -1.17
CA PRO A 9 -3.22 -11.35 -1.06
C PRO A 9 -2.32 -12.30 -1.88
N PRO A 10 -1.16 -11.81 -2.36
CA PRO A 10 -0.21 -12.68 -3.03
C PRO A 10 0.19 -13.82 -2.09
N ALA A 11 0.42 -15.03 -2.62
CA ALA A 11 0.74 -16.22 -1.82
C ALA A 11 1.96 -16.03 -0.89
N GLN A 12 2.84 -15.09 -1.21
CA GLN A 12 4.00 -14.72 -0.40
C GLN A 12 3.65 -13.90 0.85
N LEU A 13 2.46 -13.26 0.88
CA LEU A 13 1.97 -12.46 2.00
C LEU A 13 1.00 -13.28 2.86
N ASP A 14 1.45 -14.46 3.29
CA ASP A 14 0.71 -15.28 4.25
C ASP A 14 0.75 -14.66 5.67
N LEU A 15 0.03 -15.27 6.62
CA LEU A 15 0.00 -14.76 8.01
C LEU A 15 1.39 -14.71 8.64
N SER A 16 2.23 -15.72 8.39
CA SER A 16 3.59 -15.76 8.95
C SER A 16 4.42 -14.59 8.44
N LYS A 17 4.31 -14.27 7.14
CA LYS A 17 5.03 -13.17 6.52
C LYS A 17 4.49 -11.82 6.94
N GLN A 18 3.17 -11.68 7.12
CA GLN A 18 2.58 -10.47 7.66
C GLN A 18 3.10 -10.20 9.08
N THR A 19 3.18 -11.21 9.93
CA THR A 19 3.77 -11.07 11.29
C THR A 19 5.25 -10.68 11.21
N GLU A 20 6.06 -11.38 10.41
CA GLU A 20 7.50 -11.08 10.24
C GLU A 20 7.74 -9.63 9.79
N LEU A 21 6.98 -9.16 8.79
CA LEU A 21 7.11 -7.80 8.27
C LEU A 21 6.61 -6.76 9.28
N THR A 22 5.52 -7.06 10.00
CA THR A 22 5.01 -6.18 11.05
C THR A 22 6.01 -6.03 12.18
N ASP A 23 6.60 -7.13 12.67
CA ASP A 23 7.62 -7.09 13.72
C ASP A 23 8.87 -6.32 13.27
N ARG A 24 9.29 -6.50 12.02
CA ARG A 24 10.36 -5.70 11.42
C ARG A 24 10.00 -4.21 11.40
N PHE A 25 8.78 -3.84 10.99
CA PHE A 25 8.33 -2.46 11.01
C PHE A 25 8.35 -1.88 12.43
N LEU A 26 7.86 -2.61 13.43
CA LEU A 26 7.87 -2.19 14.84
C LEU A 26 9.29 -1.98 15.37
N THR A 27 10.24 -2.82 14.97
CA THR A 27 11.61 -2.79 15.48
C THR A 27 12.48 -1.76 14.77
N THR A 28 12.37 -1.68 13.44
CA THR A 28 13.30 -0.89 12.61
C THR A 28 12.65 0.33 11.95
N ASN A 29 11.34 0.51 12.09
CA ASN A 29 10.54 1.55 11.42
C ASN A 29 10.78 1.62 9.90
N THR A 30 11.11 0.48 9.30
CA THR A 30 11.41 0.37 7.87
C THR A 30 10.13 0.16 7.08
N ASP A 31 10.03 0.76 5.88
CA ASP A 31 8.86 0.65 5.01
C ASP A 31 8.69 -0.76 4.38
N VAL A 32 8.29 -1.74 5.19
CA VAL A 32 8.20 -3.16 4.81
C VAL A 32 7.21 -3.45 3.68
N TRP A 33 6.19 -2.60 3.50
CA TRP A 33 5.21 -2.69 2.42
C TRP A 33 5.76 -2.31 1.05
N LYS A 34 6.98 -1.73 0.98
CA LYS A 34 7.66 -1.44 -0.30
C LYS A 34 8.25 -2.67 -0.98
N ALA A 35 8.13 -3.86 -0.37
CA ALA A 35 8.56 -5.09 -1.00
C ALA A 35 7.88 -5.26 -2.37
N LYS A 36 8.67 -5.62 -3.39
CA LYS A 36 8.25 -5.62 -4.80
C LYS A 36 6.98 -6.46 -5.05
N PHE A 37 6.88 -7.62 -4.40
CA PHE A 37 5.70 -8.48 -4.54
C PHE A 37 4.42 -7.88 -3.95
N ILE A 38 4.54 -7.07 -2.89
CA ILE A 38 3.42 -6.35 -2.29
C ILE A 38 2.99 -5.23 -3.22
N THR A 39 3.94 -4.37 -3.61
CA THR A 39 3.63 -3.19 -4.45
C THR A 39 3.03 -3.59 -5.79
N GLU A 40 3.60 -4.59 -6.47
CA GLU A 40 3.06 -5.09 -7.75
C GLU A 40 1.65 -5.69 -7.60
N ALA A 41 1.37 -6.39 -6.51
CA ALA A 41 0.05 -6.96 -6.26
C ALA A 41 -0.98 -5.85 -5.94
N VAL A 42 -0.61 -4.87 -5.11
CA VAL A 42 -1.48 -3.74 -4.74
C VAL A 42 -1.84 -2.90 -5.96
N TYR A 43 -0.89 -2.65 -6.87
CA TYR A 43 -1.19 -1.87 -8.08
C TYR A 43 -2.17 -2.59 -9.01
N LYS A 44 -2.13 -3.93 -9.05
CA LYS A 44 -3.08 -4.73 -9.84
C LYS A 44 -4.52 -4.66 -9.31
N LEU A 45 -4.71 -4.44 -7.99
CA LEU A 45 -6.05 -4.31 -7.37
C LEU A 45 -6.89 -3.20 -8.00
N SER A 46 -6.24 -2.12 -8.43
CA SER A 46 -6.89 -0.94 -9.02
C SER A 46 -6.69 -0.83 -10.52
N TYR A 47 -6.34 -1.93 -11.21
CA TYR A 47 -5.98 -1.91 -12.63
C TYR A 47 -4.84 -0.93 -12.94
N ASN A 48 -3.85 -0.86 -12.06
CA ASN A 48 -2.76 0.13 -12.08
C ASN A 48 -3.31 1.56 -12.14
N LYS A 49 -4.31 1.90 -11.31
CA LYS A 49 -4.83 3.27 -11.19
C LYS A 49 -4.74 3.75 -9.75
N CYS A 50 -4.60 5.06 -9.57
CA CYS A 50 -4.66 5.68 -8.25
C CYS A 50 -6.08 5.51 -7.69
N CYS A 51 -6.23 5.07 -6.44
CA CYS A 51 -7.55 4.87 -5.84
C CYS A 51 -8.33 6.19 -5.64
N PHE A 52 -7.62 7.32 -5.53
CA PHE A 52 -8.21 8.65 -5.32
C PHE A 52 -8.51 9.38 -6.63
N THR A 53 -7.53 9.47 -7.52
CA THR A 53 -7.62 10.29 -8.74
C THR A 53 -7.96 9.48 -9.99
N GLU A 54 -7.94 8.15 -9.91
CA GLU A 54 -8.24 7.21 -11.01
C GLU A 54 -7.29 7.33 -12.22
N CYS A 55 -6.25 8.16 -12.10
CA CYS A 55 -5.18 8.24 -13.09
C CYS A 55 -4.40 6.93 -13.11
N LYS A 56 -3.96 6.50 -14.29
CA LYS A 56 -3.06 5.35 -14.39
C LYS A 56 -1.76 5.63 -13.63
N LEU A 57 -1.36 4.61 -12.88
CA LEU A 57 -0.07 4.44 -12.25
C LEU A 57 0.86 3.77 -13.27
N LEU A 58 2.18 3.96 -13.12
CA LEU A 58 3.19 3.41 -14.04
C LEU A 58 3.20 4.05 -15.45
N GLU A 59 2.64 5.26 -15.59
CA GLU A 59 2.87 6.12 -16.77
C GLU A 59 4.00 7.12 -16.47
N GLU A 60 4.66 7.61 -17.53
CA GLU A 60 5.77 8.57 -17.42
C GLU A 60 5.38 9.78 -16.53
N GLY A 61 6.21 10.07 -15.52
CA GLY A 61 5.96 11.13 -14.54
C GLY A 61 4.99 10.80 -13.38
N LYS A 62 4.41 9.58 -13.33
CA LYS A 62 3.48 9.16 -12.25
C LYS A 62 4.07 8.02 -11.44
N TYR A 63 4.83 8.37 -10.39
CA TYR A 63 5.41 7.40 -9.46
C TYR A 63 4.31 6.75 -8.61
N PRO A 64 4.15 5.42 -8.67
CA PRO A 64 3.19 4.73 -7.83
C PRO A 64 3.75 4.55 -6.41
N GLU A 65 2.88 4.71 -5.43
CA GLU A 65 3.16 4.46 -4.03
C GLU A 65 2.02 3.64 -3.42
N VAL A 66 2.26 3.15 -2.22
CA VAL A 66 1.27 2.43 -1.41
C VAL A 66 0.96 3.29 -0.18
N GLU A 67 -0.32 3.53 0.05
CA GLU A 67 -0.87 4.23 1.20
C GLU A 67 -1.64 3.28 2.10
N HIS A 68 -1.83 3.67 3.36
CA HIS A 68 -2.61 2.92 4.34
C HIS A 68 -4.00 3.52 4.54
N PHE A 69 -5.04 2.67 4.58
CA PHE A 69 -6.40 3.13 4.95
C PHE A 69 -6.45 3.53 6.43
N TYR A 70 -5.95 2.66 7.31
CA TYR A 70 -5.65 2.90 8.71
C TYR A 70 -4.20 3.38 8.83
N PRO A 71 -3.97 4.64 9.27
CA PRO A 71 -2.62 5.22 9.32
C PRO A 71 -1.67 4.36 10.15
N LYS A 72 -0.51 4.00 9.57
CA LYS A 72 0.54 3.21 10.24
C LYS A 72 1.07 3.81 11.55
N SER A 73 0.94 5.12 11.74
CA SER A 73 1.31 5.80 12.99
C SER A 73 0.38 5.46 14.15
N LEU A 74 -0.92 5.25 13.86
CA LEU A 74 -1.95 4.91 14.86
C LEU A 74 -2.21 3.40 14.91
N TYR A 75 -2.00 2.71 13.79
CA TYR A 75 -2.28 1.29 13.60
C TYR A 75 -1.06 0.55 13.06
N PRO A 76 0.05 0.52 13.80
CA PRO A 76 1.31 -0.08 13.32
C PRO A 76 1.20 -1.60 13.09
N LEU A 77 0.27 -2.27 13.78
CA LEU A 77 -0.01 -3.70 13.58
C LEU A 77 -0.75 -3.99 12.26
N LYS A 78 -1.34 -2.96 11.63
CA LYS A 78 -2.08 -3.11 10.36
C LYS A 78 -1.22 -2.80 9.13
N VAL A 79 0.07 -2.57 9.31
CA VAL A 79 0.95 -1.95 8.31
C VAL A 79 1.12 -2.78 7.02
N VAL A 80 0.88 -4.09 7.08
CA VAL A 80 0.91 -5.01 5.94
C VAL A 80 -0.37 -5.85 5.80
N GLU A 81 -1.44 -5.49 6.53
CA GLU A 81 -2.75 -6.10 6.31
C GLU A 81 -3.21 -5.80 4.88
N TRP A 82 -3.60 -6.83 4.12
CA TRP A 82 -3.91 -6.69 2.70
C TRP A 82 -4.99 -5.64 2.40
N ASP A 83 -6.08 -5.68 3.16
CA ASP A 83 -7.21 -4.76 3.02
C ASP A 83 -6.87 -3.33 3.51
N ASN A 84 -5.69 -3.14 4.12
CA ASN A 84 -5.20 -1.84 4.55
C ASN A 84 -4.31 -1.15 3.52
N LEU A 85 -3.90 -1.83 2.44
CA LEU A 85 -2.97 -1.30 1.45
C LEU A 85 -3.69 -0.73 0.23
N LEU A 86 -3.39 0.52 -0.13
CA LEU A 86 -4.05 1.24 -1.20
C LEU A 86 -3.05 1.75 -2.27
N PRO A 87 -3.34 1.55 -3.56
CA PRO A 87 -2.51 2.09 -4.64
C PRO A 87 -2.76 3.59 -4.83
N ILE A 88 -1.72 4.42 -4.68
CA ILE A 88 -1.81 5.88 -4.81
C ILE A 88 -0.71 6.43 -5.73
N ASN A 89 -0.94 7.61 -6.31
CA ASN A 89 0.13 8.37 -6.96
C ASN A 89 0.91 9.15 -5.90
N GLY A 90 2.25 9.09 -5.91
CA GLY A 90 3.12 9.77 -4.95
C GLY A 90 2.90 11.28 -4.84
N ALA A 91 2.47 11.96 -5.92
CA ALA A 91 2.13 13.38 -5.86
C ALA A 91 0.87 13.66 -5.00
N VAL A 92 -0.05 12.71 -4.93
CA VAL A 92 -1.24 12.77 -4.07
C VAL A 92 -0.87 12.35 -2.65
N ASN A 93 -0.03 11.33 -2.51
CA ASN A 93 0.42 10.82 -1.20
C ASN A 93 1.10 11.92 -0.38
N LYS A 94 2.02 12.67 -0.99
CA LYS A 94 2.73 13.78 -0.34
C LYS A 94 1.80 14.90 0.17
N LYS A 95 0.65 15.11 -0.49
CA LYS A 95 -0.33 16.14 -0.09
C LYS A 95 -1.18 15.70 1.11
N ARG A 96 -1.31 14.40 1.37
CA ARG A 96 -2.07 13.86 2.50
C ARG A 96 -1.36 13.94 3.84
N VAL A 97 -0.02 14.07 3.84
CA VAL A 97 0.80 14.29 5.04
C VAL A 97 0.41 15.60 5.79
N ILE A 98 -0.43 16.46 5.20
CA ILE A 98 -0.82 17.78 5.74
C ILE A 98 -2.23 17.77 6.39
N MET A 99 -2.94 16.63 6.44
CA MET A 99 -4.33 16.57 6.95
C MET A 99 -4.52 15.65 8.17
N ILE A 100 -3.58 15.69 9.13
CA ILE A 100 -3.75 15.11 10.47
C ILE A 100 -3.36 16.14 11.51
#